data_AF-A0A966GYP8-F1
#
_entry.id   AF-A0A966GYP8-F1
#
_cell.length_a   1.000
_cell.length_b   1.000
_cell.length_c   1.000
_cell.angle_alpha   90.00
_cell.angle_beta   90.00
_cell.angle_gamma   90.00
#
_symmetry.space_group_name_H-M   'P 1'
#
loop_
_entity.id
_entity.type
_entity.pdbx_description
1 polymer ?
#
loop_
_entity_poly.entity_id
_entity_poly.type
_entity_poly.pdbx_seq_one_letter_code
_entity_poly.pdbx_strand_id
1 'polypeptide(L)'
;MELVFNEISFLPFANNEVVLKEQFISMLRLYDKTKELYGYKHLVFPSNIGETKVTSDKTFVQWAYAIPHQGDKNKILSVPFVRPFANDVLEEKVKELHKYYYSNEEAGINEEYCIGLPTAFLKEKVAISLATHKCWVTSEIICKEIINDDLETKDISVHNISDETHLAEYGIKDELMYSGKLDLKKRSKTPTDDDITLSGDHHGNKELKAFAKKLFKNEYVECVINNIDFSPKAINFIKNIYPDGKIELVLHWESAGYGMVIQTTGKNYRETEAIAEILKKEFDK
;
A
#
# COMPACT_ATOMS: atom_id res chain seq x y z
N MET A 1 5.97 0.69 2.53
CA MET A 1 4.66 1.25 2.91
C MET A 1 4.05 0.42 4.01
N GLU A 2 3.29 1.07 4.88
CA GLU A 2 2.75 0.55 6.13
C GLU A 2 1.26 0.90 6.19
N LEU A 3 0.42 -0.10 6.44
CA LEU A 3 -0.94 0.15 6.92
C LEU A 3 -0.92 0.24 8.44
N VAL A 4 -1.95 0.85 9.03
CA VAL A 4 -2.10 0.92 10.49
C VAL A 4 -3.36 0.21 10.91
N PHE A 5 -3.26 -0.75 11.81
CA PHE A 5 -4.43 -1.44 12.35
C PHE A 5 -5.22 -0.52 13.26
N ASN A 6 -6.52 -0.39 12.99
CA ASN A 6 -7.47 0.30 13.84
C ASN A 6 -7.99 -0.64 14.94
N GLU A 7 -7.38 -0.64 16.12
CA GLU A 7 -7.75 -1.56 17.21
C GLU A 7 -9.11 -1.30 17.81
N ILE A 8 -9.63 -0.06 17.76
CA ILE A 8 -10.98 0.19 18.25
C ILE A 8 -12.05 -0.44 17.35
N SER A 9 -11.69 -0.93 16.17
CA SER A 9 -12.58 -1.75 15.34
C SER A 9 -12.92 -3.12 15.95
N PHE A 10 -12.36 -3.48 17.11
CA PHE A 10 -12.93 -4.56 17.92
C PHE A 10 -14.28 -4.20 18.54
N LEU A 11 -14.59 -2.90 18.69
CA LEU A 11 -15.86 -2.41 19.22
C LEU A 11 -16.85 -2.11 18.10
N PRO A 12 -18.16 -2.25 18.31
CA PRO A 12 -18.74 -3.11 19.32
C PRO A 12 -18.24 -4.55 19.16
N PHE A 13 -18.07 -5.26 20.27
CA PHE A 13 -17.56 -6.62 20.24
C PHE A 13 -18.42 -7.51 19.35
N ALA A 14 -17.76 -8.34 18.54
CA ALA A 14 -18.44 -9.31 17.70
C ALA A 14 -19.34 -10.22 18.55
N ASN A 15 -20.47 -10.63 17.98
CA ASN A 15 -21.48 -11.44 18.67
C ASN A 15 -20.94 -12.74 19.28
N ASN A 16 -19.88 -13.30 18.69
CA ASN A 16 -19.16 -14.45 19.22
C ASN A 16 -17.73 -14.52 18.67
N GLU A 17 -16.90 -15.36 19.31
CA GLU A 17 -15.49 -15.55 18.97
C GLU A 17 -15.25 -16.16 17.59
N VAL A 18 -16.22 -16.89 17.02
CA VAL A 18 -16.11 -17.45 15.66
C VAL A 18 -16.22 -16.32 14.63
N VAL A 19 -17.19 -15.43 14.80
CA VAL A 19 -17.37 -14.24 13.93
C VAL A 19 -16.14 -13.33 14.03
N LEU A 20 -15.64 -13.08 15.24
CA LEU A 20 -14.41 -12.29 15.44
C LEU A 20 -13.22 -12.89 14.68
N LYS A 21 -13.05 -14.22 14.74
CA LYS A 21 -11.99 -14.94 14.04
C LYS A 21 -12.11 -14.78 12.53
N GLU A 22 -13.31 -14.94 11.99
CA GLU A 22 -13.58 -14.79 10.56
C GLU A 22 -13.31 -13.35 10.08
N GLN A 23 -13.73 -12.36 10.86
CA GLN A 23 -13.48 -10.94 10.57
C GLN A 23 -11.99 -10.61 10.60
N PHE A 24 -11.24 -11.12 11.59
CA PHE A 24 -9.79 -10.92 11.66
C PHE A 24 -9.07 -11.59 10.49
N ILE A 25 -9.43 -12.83 10.14
CA ILE A 25 -8.86 -13.52 8.97
C ILE A 25 -9.19 -12.78 7.68
N SER A 26 -10.39 -12.22 7.56
CA SER A 26 -10.81 -11.44 6.40
C SER A 26 -10.00 -10.15 6.26
N MET A 27 -9.75 -9.45 7.37
CA MET A 27 -8.85 -8.29 7.42
C MET A 27 -7.42 -8.67 7.00
N LEU A 28 -6.89 -9.81 7.45
CA LEU A 28 -5.57 -10.27 7.02
C LEU A 28 -5.52 -10.59 5.51
N ARG A 29 -6.59 -11.13 4.93
CA ARG A 29 -6.69 -11.33 3.48
C ARG A 29 -6.72 -10.01 2.72
N LEU A 30 -7.46 -9.02 3.23
CA LEU A 30 -7.47 -7.67 2.68
C LEU A 30 -6.07 -7.04 2.71
N TYR A 31 -5.35 -7.19 3.83
CA TYR A 31 -3.96 -6.77 3.94
C TYR A 31 -3.05 -7.48 2.93
N ASP A 32 -3.18 -8.80 2.74
CA ASP A 32 -2.38 -9.52 1.73
C ASP A 32 -2.62 -8.98 0.31
N LYS A 33 -3.87 -8.62 -0.03
CA LYS A 33 -4.19 -7.96 -1.31
C LYS A 33 -3.50 -6.61 -1.47
N THR A 34 -3.37 -5.82 -0.40
CA THR A 34 -2.64 -4.54 -0.51
C THR A 34 -1.14 -4.74 -0.73
N LYS A 35 -0.56 -5.86 -0.25
CA LYS A 35 0.82 -6.24 -0.59
C LYS A 35 0.96 -6.54 -2.07
N GLU A 36 0.02 -7.30 -2.64
CA GLU A 36 0.04 -7.70 -4.04
C GLU A 36 -0.18 -6.51 -4.99
N LEU A 37 -1.18 -5.67 -4.70
CA LEU A 37 -1.58 -4.58 -5.59
C LEU A 37 -0.70 -3.33 -5.45
N TYR A 38 -0.27 -3.01 -4.22
CA TYR A 38 0.40 -1.74 -3.94
C TYR A 38 1.80 -1.93 -3.32
N GLY A 39 2.18 -3.13 -2.87
CA GLY A 39 3.52 -3.36 -2.31
C GLY A 39 3.67 -3.00 -0.83
N TYR A 40 2.57 -3.00 -0.06
CA TYR A 40 2.64 -2.90 1.40
C TYR A 40 3.48 -4.03 2.01
N LYS A 41 4.22 -3.74 3.08
CA LYS A 41 5.15 -4.71 3.70
C LYS A 41 4.90 -4.95 5.17
N HIS A 42 4.29 -3.99 5.84
CA HIS A 42 4.03 -4.04 7.27
C HIS A 42 2.61 -3.59 7.56
N LEU A 43 2.05 -4.18 8.61
CA LEU A 43 0.82 -3.75 9.25
C LEU A 43 1.20 -3.34 10.67
N VAL A 44 1.06 -2.05 10.96
CA VAL A 44 1.47 -1.45 12.23
C VAL A 44 0.36 -1.66 13.25
N PHE A 45 0.68 -2.34 14.35
CA PHE A 45 -0.24 -2.51 15.47
C PHE A 45 0.11 -1.58 16.63
N PRO A 46 -0.88 -1.25 17.49
CA PRO A 46 -0.59 -0.69 18.80
C PRO A 46 0.38 -1.57 19.58
N SER A 47 1.29 -0.94 20.32
CA SER A 47 2.31 -1.65 21.11
C SER A 47 1.70 -2.52 22.23
N ASN A 48 0.49 -2.17 22.68
CA ASN A 48 -0.29 -2.86 23.70
C ASN A 48 -1.36 -3.81 23.14
N ILE A 49 -1.30 -4.18 21.85
CA ILE A 49 -2.34 -5.00 21.20
C ILE A 49 -2.67 -6.30 21.95
N GLY A 50 -1.68 -6.91 22.62
CA GLY A 50 -1.90 -8.14 23.36
C GLY A 50 -2.84 -8.00 24.56
N GLU A 51 -2.94 -6.79 25.13
CA GLU A 51 -3.77 -6.44 26.29
C GLU A 51 -5.12 -5.84 25.87
N THR A 52 -5.26 -5.42 24.60
CA THR A 52 -6.51 -4.88 24.06
C THR A 52 -7.64 -5.90 24.21
N LYS A 53 -8.77 -5.47 24.79
CA LYS A 53 -9.99 -6.28 24.84
C LYS A 53 -10.56 -6.47 23.44
N VAL A 54 -10.90 -7.71 23.10
CA VAL A 54 -11.52 -8.07 21.82
C VAL A 54 -12.90 -8.71 21.98
N THR A 55 -13.25 -8.99 23.24
CA THR A 55 -14.57 -9.41 23.72
C THR A 55 -14.79 -8.75 25.08
N SER A 56 -15.97 -8.93 25.68
CA SER A 56 -16.28 -8.41 27.02
C SER A 56 -15.30 -8.85 28.10
N ASP A 57 -14.74 -10.05 27.97
CA ASP A 57 -14.01 -10.77 29.02
C ASP A 57 -12.59 -11.22 28.62
N LYS A 58 -12.24 -11.18 27.33
CA LYS A 58 -10.92 -11.61 26.84
C LYS A 58 -10.12 -10.49 26.15
N THR A 59 -8.83 -10.46 26.45
CA THR A 59 -7.83 -9.73 25.66
C THR A 59 -7.52 -10.45 24.34
N PHE A 60 -6.85 -9.75 23.42
CA PHE A 60 -6.42 -10.33 22.14
C PHE A 60 -5.60 -11.61 22.34
N VAL A 61 -4.63 -11.61 23.26
CA VAL A 61 -3.80 -12.79 23.54
C VAL A 61 -4.66 -13.92 24.11
N GLN A 62 -5.52 -13.64 25.09
CA GLN A 62 -6.38 -14.67 25.68
C GLN A 62 -7.30 -15.32 24.63
N TRP A 63 -7.93 -14.49 23.79
CA TRP A 63 -8.78 -14.96 22.70
C TRP A 63 -7.99 -15.75 21.65
N ALA A 64 -6.89 -15.20 21.13
CA ALA A 64 -6.10 -15.85 20.09
C ALA A 64 -5.51 -17.20 20.55
N TYR A 65 -5.11 -17.33 21.82
CA TYR A 65 -4.62 -18.61 22.35
C TYR A 65 -5.72 -19.66 22.55
N ALA A 66 -6.98 -19.24 22.72
CA ALA A 66 -8.15 -20.10 22.86
C ALA A 66 -8.66 -20.68 21.52
N ILE A 67 -8.16 -20.21 20.38
CA ILE A 67 -8.54 -20.70 19.05
C ILE A 67 -8.11 -22.17 18.90
N PRO A 68 -9.05 -23.12 18.68
CA PRO A 68 -8.72 -24.55 18.62
C PRO A 68 -7.92 -24.93 17.37
N HIS A 69 -8.20 -24.30 16.23
CA HIS A 69 -7.52 -24.61 14.98
C HIS A 69 -6.12 -23.99 14.95
N GLN A 70 -5.08 -24.83 15.04
CA GLN A 70 -3.69 -24.36 15.12
C GLN A 70 -3.26 -23.50 13.92
N GLY A 71 -3.77 -23.79 12.71
CA GLY A 71 -3.47 -23.00 11.53
C GLY A 71 -4.01 -21.56 11.62
N ASP A 72 -5.25 -21.41 12.09
CA ASP A 72 -5.88 -20.10 12.27
C ASP A 72 -5.18 -19.32 13.38
N LYS A 73 -4.90 -20.00 14.51
CA LYS A 73 -4.15 -19.44 15.64
C LYS A 73 -2.79 -18.91 15.20
N ASN A 74 -2.01 -19.71 14.48
CA ASN A 74 -0.69 -19.30 13.99
C ASN A 74 -0.80 -18.09 13.05
N LYS A 75 -1.78 -18.09 12.14
CA LYS A 75 -2.01 -16.99 11.21
C LYS A 75 -2.36 -15.67 11.92
N ILE A 76 -3.21 -15.75 12.94
CA ILE A 76 -3.63 -14.57 13.73
C ILE A 76 -2.49 -14.05 14.60
N LEU A 77 -1.70 -14.93 15.22
CA LEU A 77 -0.60 -14.52 16.09
C LEU A 77 0.65 -14.05 15.32
N SER A 78 0.84 -14.46 14.07
CA SER A 78 2.08 -14.14 13.33
C SER A 78 2.18 -12.70 12.83
N VAL A 79 1.08 -11.94 12.84
CA VAL A 79 1.02 -10.59 12.23
C VAL A 79 1.15 -9.47 13.28
N PRO A 80 0.41 -9.48 14.40
CA PRO A 80 0.38 -8.35 15.33
C PRO A 80 1.67 -8.09 16.10
N PHE A 81 2.54 -9.10 16.22
CA PHE A 81 3.78 -9.01 17.02
C PHE A 81 5.04 -8.80 16.18
N VAL A 82 4.86 -8.31 14.94
CA VAL A 82 5.95 -8.02 14.01
C VAL A 82 6.15 -6.50 13.95
N ARG A 83 7.39 -6.05 14.13
CA ARG A 83 7.74 -4.63 14.01
C ARG A 83 7.52 -4.11 12.57
N PRO A 84 7.27 -2.80 12.40
CA PRO A 84 7.21 -1.77 13.44
C PRO A 84 5.85 -1.67 14.15
N PHE A 85 5.87 -1.34 15.45
CA PHE A 85 4.67 -0.99 16.22
C PHE A 85 4.39 0.51 16.16
N ALA A 86 3.19 0.94 16.59
CA ALA A 86 2.80 2.35 16.62
C ALA A 86 3.85 3.25 17.29
N ASN A 87 4.43 2.82 18.43
CA ASN A 87 5.46 3.59 19.13
C ASN A 87 6.75 3.76 18.31
N ASP A 88 7.13 2.73 17.54
CA ASP A 88 8.31 2.77 16.68
C ASP A 88 8.11 3.76 15.53
N VAL A 89 6.89 3.79 14.99
CA VAL A 89 6.52 4.68 13.89
C VAL A 89 6.34 6.12 14.36
N LEU A 90 5.70 6.32 15.52
CA LEU A 90 5.34 7.63 16.06
C LEU A 90 6.52 8.41 16.61
N GLU A 91 7.53 7.73 17.14
CA GLU A 91 8.70 8.36 17.77
C GLU A 91 8.26 9.33 18.88
N GLU A 92 8.61 10.63 18.80
CA GLU A 92 8.25 11.61 19.83
C GLU A 92 6.74 11.89 19.88
N LYS A 93 6.01 11.70 18.77
CA LYS A 93 4.57 11.94 18.66
C LYS A 93 3.72 10.97 19.48
N VAL A 94 4.30 9.90 20.04
CA VAL A 94 3.58 8.98 20.97
C VAL A 94 2.98 9.75 22.14
N LYS A 95 3.64 10.83 22.58
CA LYS A 95 3.17 11.68 23.67
C LYS A 95 1.86 12.40 23.34
N GLU A 96 1.45 12.49 22.08
CA GLU A 96 0.23 13.16 21.66
C GLU A 96 -0.99 12.24 21.66
N LEU A 97 -0.81 10.92 21.74
CA LEU A 97 -1.89 9.94 21.60
C LEU A 97 -3.04 10.12 22.60
N HIS A 98 -2.75 10.61 23.81
CA HIS A 98 -3.76 10.89 24.83
C HIS A 98 -4.76 11.99 24.45
N LYS A 99 -4.54 12.70 23.34
CA LYS A 99 -5.46 13.73 22.82
C LYS A 99 -6.53 13.16 21.90
N TYR A 100 -6.40 11.90 21.48
CA TYR A 100 -7.22 11.35 20.41
C TYR A 100 -8.18 10.28 20.90
N TYR A 101 -9.44 10.42 20.52
CA TYR A 101 -10.48 9.45 20.85
C TYR A 101 -11.49 9.31 19.71
N TYR A 102 -12.25 8.23 19.74
CA TYR A 102 -13.34 7.96 18.82
C TYR A 102 -14.64 7.80 19.58
N SER A 103 -15.71 8.33 19.00
CA SER A 103 -17.06 8.21 19.55
C SER A 103 -18.03 7.91 18.42
N ASN A 104 -18.95 6.98 18.66
CA ASN A 104 -20.03 6.68 17.74
C ASN A 104 -21.25 6.22 18.52
N GLU A 105 -22.25 7.11 18.64
CA GLU A 105 -23.46 6.87 19.41
C GLU A 105 -24.26 5.69 18.86
N GLU A 106 -24.39 5.55 17.53
CA GLU A 106 -25.13 4.46 16.90
C GLU A 106 -24.48 3.09 17.18
N ALA A 107 -23.15 3.05 17.25
CA ALA A 107 -22.40 1.84 17.58
C ALA A 107 -22.25 1.59 19.10
N GLY A 108 -22.74 2.52 19.94
CA GLY A 108 -22.59 2.47 21.39
C GLY A 108 -21.15 2.65 21.87
N ILE A 109 -20.32 3.36 21.09
CA ILE A 109 -18.92 3.62 21.41
C ILE A 109 -18.79 5.00 22.02
N ASN A 110 -18.43 5.06 23.30
CA ASN A 110 -18.35 6.31 24.06
C ASN A 110 -16.90 6.68 24.31
N GLU A 111 -16.42 7.74 23.64
CA GLU A 111 -15.12 8.38 23.90
C GLU A 111 -13.95 7.41 24.14
N GLU A 112 -13.77 6.47 23.22
CA GLU A 112 -12.71 5.46 23.32
C GLU A 112 -11.39 6.02 22.81
N TYR A 113 -10.41 6.16 23.71
CA TYR A 113 -9.05 6.53 23.34
C TYR A 113 -8.42 5.45 22.47
N CYS A 114 -7.74 5.88 21.42
CA CYS A 114 -7.21 4.98 20.40
C CYS A 114 -5.77 5.33 20.03
N ILE A 115 -5.08 4.34 19.48
CA ILE A 115 -3.69 4.41 19.04
C ILE A 115 -3.64 4.28 17.52
N GLY A 116 -4.38 3.35 16.93
CA GLY A 116 -4.34 3.04 15.50
C GLY A 116 -4.75 4.21 14.62
N LEU A 117 -5.94 4.78 14.83
CA LEU A 117 -6.43 5.92 14.04
C LEU A 117 -5.52 7.16 14.11
N PRO A 118 -5.12 7.66 15.30
CA PRO A 118 -4.20 8.79 15.35
C PRO A 118 -2.81 8.45 14.82
N THR A 119 -2.35 7.19 14.93
CA THR A 119 -1.10 6.77 14.27
C THR A 119 -1.20 6.89 12.75
N ALA A 120 -2.34 6.49 12.17
CA ALA A 120 -2.60 6.61 10.75
C ALA A 120 -2.62 8.09 10.32
N PHE A 121 -3.35 8.94 11.06
CA PHE A 121 -3.43 10.38 10.82
C PHE A 121 -2.05 11.07 10.89
N LEU A 122 -1.35 10.94 12.02
CA LEU A 122 -0.09 11.65 12.30
C LEU A 122 1.08 11.27 11.38
N LYS A 123 0.92 10.17 10.64
CA LYS A 123 1.93 9.60 9.74
C LYS A 123 1.44 9.48 8.30
N GLU A 124 0.27 10.05 8.00
CA GLU A 124 -0.32 10.08 6.65
C GLU A 124 -0.40 8.68 6.03
N LYS A 125 -1.02 7.76 6.77
CA LYS A 125 -1.21 6.36 6.38
C LYS A 125 -2.68 6.00 6.34
N VAL A 126 -2.97 4.96 5.57
CA VAL A 126 -4.29 4.34 5.53
C VAL A 126 -4.43 3.38 6.72
N ALA A 127 -5.54 3.52 7.45
CA ALA A 127 -5.96 2.60 8.48
C ALA A 127 -6.61 1.34 7.87
N ILE A 128 -6.52 0.22 8.58
CA ILE A 128 -7.27 -1.00 8.26
C ILE A 128 -8.06 -1.44 9.49
N SER A 129 -9.36 -1.63 9.30
CA SER A 129 -10.31 -1.99 10.34
C SER A 129 -10.86 -3.40 10.15
N LEU A 130 -11.35 -3.99 11.23
CA LEU A 130 -12.24 -5.13 11.17
C LEU A 130 -13.63 -4.68 10.74
N ALA A 131 -14.30 -5.49 9.92
CA ALA A 131 -15.72 -5.30 9.58
C ALA A 131 -16.65 -5.90 10.68
N THR A 132 -16.38 -5.58 11.95
CA THR A 132 -17.19 -6.02 13.13
C THR A 132 -18.57 -5.37 13.17
N HIS A 133 -18.66 -4.13 12.69
CA HIS A 133 -19.85 -3.31 12.67
C HIS A 133 -19.84 -2.38 11.46
N LYS A 134 -21.02 -1.93 11.02
CA LYS A 134 -21.19 -1.06 9.84
C LYS A 134 -20.43 0.27 9.94
N CYS A 135 -20.17 0.76 11.15
CA CYS A 135 -19.40 1.99 11.35
C CYS A 135 -17.94 1.90 10.89
N TRP A 136 -17.40 0.68 10.73
CA TRP A 136 -16.05 0.46 10.21
C TRP A 136 -16.03 0.12 8.72
N VAL A 137 -17.19 -0.10 8.12
CA VAL A 137 -17.36 -0.38 6.69
C VAL A 137 -17.54 0.95 5.96
N THR A 138 -16.47 1.73 5.97
CA THR A 138 -16.39 3.07 5.39
C THR A 138 -14.95 3.33 4.95
N SER A 139 -14.79 4.12 3.89
CA SER A 139 -13.49 4.58 3.40
C SER A 139 -12.88 5.69 4.26
N GLU A 140 -13.68 6.32 5.12
CA GLU A 140 -13.25 7.42 5.96
C GLU A 140 -13.80 7.27 7.38
N ILE A 141 -12.93 7.43 8.37
CA ILE A 141 -13.28 7.42 9.79
C ILE A 141 -12.96 8.80 10.37
N ILE A 142 -13.97 9.42 10.97
CA ILE A 142 -13.80 10.67 11.73
C ILE A 142 -13.53 10.34 13.19
N CYS A 143 -12.39 10.80 13.71
CA CYS A 143 -12.05 10.77 15.13
C CYS A 143 -11.80 12.18 15.65
N LYS A 144 -11.68 12.33 16.96
CA LYS A 144 -11.55 13.64 17.61
C LYS A 144 -10.15 13.83 18.18
N GLU A 145 -9.62 15.04 18.04
CA GLU A 145 -8.40 15.49 18.70
C GLU A 145 -8.74 16.62 19.69
N ILE A 146 -8.29 16.47 20.94
CA ILE A 146 -8.36 17.49 21.98
C ILE A 146 -7.27 18.54 21.71
N ILE A 147 -7.67 19.80 21.51
CA ILE A 147 -6.76 20.86 21.04
C ILE A 147 -6.27 21.80 22.15
N ASN A 148 -6.91 21.80 23.32
CA ASN A 148 -6.56 22.66 24.44
C ASN A 148 -6.99 22.08 25.80
N ASP A 149 -6.59 22.76 26.87
CA ASP A 149 -6.89 22.38 28.26
C ASP A 149 -8.38 22.52 28.61
N ASP A 150 -9.14 23.27 27.82
CA ASP A 150 -10.60 23.41 27.94
C ASP A 150 -11.36 22.22 27.31
N LEU A 151 -10.63 21.18 26.86
CA LEU A 151 -11.15 19.97 26.23
C LEU A 151 -11.93 20.24 24.93
N GLU A 152 -11.67 21.36 24.27
CA GLU A 152 -12.21 21.59 22.93
C GLU A 152 -11.66 20.55 21.97
N THR A 153 -12.49 20.13 21.02
CA THR A 153 -12.15 19.08 20.06
C THR A 153 -12.28 19.55 18.63
N LYS A 154 -11.40 19.06 17.77
CA LYS A 154 -11.57 19.10 16.32
C LYS A 154 -11.74 17.70 15.75
N ASP A 155 -12.48 17.61 14.67
CA ASP A 155 -12.58 16.39 13.89
C ASP A 155 -11.33 16.19 13.04
N ILE A 156 -10.81 14.97 13.04
CA ILE A 156 -9.73 14.52 12.16
C ILE A 156 -10.24 13.37 11.30
N SER A 157 -9.96 13.45 10.01
CA SER A 157 -10.32 12.43 9.04
C SER A 157 -9.16 11.44 8.85
N VAL A 158 -9.50 10.16 8.82
CA VAL A 158 -8.56 9.05 8.60
C VAL A 158 -9.10 8.15 7.50
N HIS A 159 -8.33 7.99 6.42
CA HIS A 159 -8.61 7.00 5.39
C HIS A 159 -8.57 5.58 5.95
N ASN A 160 -9.54 4.78 5.60
CA ASN A 160 -9.75 3.44 6.15
C ASN A 160 -10.09 2.42 5.06
N ILE A 161 -9.66 1.18 5.27
CA ILE A 161 -10.14 0.02 4.53
C ILE A 161 -10.62 -1.07 5.50
N SER A 162 -11.59 -1.86 5.08
CA SER A 162 -12.19 -2.93 5.91
C SER A 162 -12.85 -4.01 5.06
N ASP A 163 -13.21 -3.67 3.83
CA ASP A 163 -13.53 -4.60 2.76
C ASP A 163 -12.73 -4.32 1.48
N GLU A 164 -12.85 -5.24 0.51
CA GLU A 164 -12.11 -5.18 -0.75
C GLU A 164 -12.63 -4.12 -1.74
N THR A 165 -13.88 -3.69 -1.59
CA THR A 165 -14.47 -2.67 -2.47
C THR A 165 -13.79 -1.32 -2.26
N HIS A 166 -13.34 -1.02 -1.03
CA HIS A 166 -12.54 0.17 -0.73
C HIS A 166 -11.23 0.22 -1.52
N LEU A 167 -10.65 -0.90 -1.94
CA LEU A 167 -9.41 -0.89 -2.74
C LEU A 167 -9.61 -0.28 -4.14
N ALA A 168 -10.84 -0.31 -4.66
CA ALA A 168 -11.18 0.24 -5.96
C ALA A 168 -11.75 1.67 -5.88
N GLU A 169 -12.03 2.17 -4.67
CA GLU A 169 -12.60 3.50 -4.47
C GLU A 169 -11.57 4.58 -4.80
N TYR A 170 -11.96 5.58 -5.60
CA TYR A 170 -11.04 6.55 -6.21
C TYR A 170 -10.15 7.25 -5.17
N GLY A 171 -10.72 7.74 -4.06
CA GLY A 171 -9.95 8.43 -3.02
C GLY A 171 -9.00 7.50 -2.25
N ILE A 172 -9.43 6.28 -1.95
CA ILE A 172 -8.62 5.31 -1.20
C ILE A 172 -7.54 4.68 -2.05
N LYS A 173 -7.85 4.39 -3.32
CA LYS A 173 -6.89 3.81 -4.25
C LYS A 173 -5.68 4.73 -4.45
N ASP A 174 -5.92 6.04 -4.57
CA ASP A 174 -4.85 7.02 -4.71
C ASP A 174 -4.00 7.07 -3.44
N GLU A 175 -4.61 7.11 -2.26
CA GLU A 175 -3.89 7.07 -0.98
C GLU A 175 -3.09 5.76 -0.79
N LEU A 176 -3.67 4.62 -1.14
CA LEU A 176 -2.97 3.33 -1.09
C LEU A 176 -1.79 3.28 -2.07
N MET A 177 -1.92 3.94 -3.23
CA MET A 177 -0.88 3.97 -4.25
C MET A 177 0.23 4.96 -3.90
N TYR A 178 -0.10 6.14 -3.39
CA TYR A 178 0.83 7.26 -3.25
C TYR A 178 1.22 7.58 -1.80
N SER A 179 0.69 6.90 -0.79
CA SER A 179 1.09 7.10 0.61
C SER A 179 2.54 6.71 0.90
N GLY A 180 3.18 7.44 1.82
CA GLY A 180 4.56 7.20 2.23
C GLY A 180 5.63 7.58 1.20
N LYS A 181 6.90 7.42 1.59
CA LYS A 181 8.05 7.81 0.77
C LYS A 181 8.25 6.86 -0.42
N LEU A 182 8.30 7.43 -1.62
CA LEU A 182 8.74 6.73 -2.82
C LEU A 182 10.25 6.44 -2.72
N ASP A 183 10.63 5.17 -2.73
CA ASP A 183 12.03 4.70 -2.70
C ASP A 183 12.34 3.90 -3.96
N LEU A 184 12.90 4.57 -4.98
CA LEU A 184 13.31 3.93 -6.22
C LEU A 184 14.68 3.29 -6.03
N LYS A 185 14.71 1.95 -6.05
CA LYS A 185 15.97 1.22 -5.99
C LYS A 185 16.68 1.27 -7.33
N LYS A 186 17.93 1.72 -7.32
CA LYS A 186 18.82 1.60 -8.47
C LYS A 186 19.14 0.12 -8.73
N ARG A 187 19.40 -0.21 -9.99
CA ARG A 187 19.80 -1.57 -10.38
C ARG A 187 21.12 -1.97 -9.72
N SER A 188 21.32 -3.27 -9.53
CA SER A 188 22.56 -3.81 -8.94
C SER A 188 23.68 -4.04 -9.95
N LYS A 189 23.36 -4.19 -11.24
CA LYS A 189 24.30 -4.49 -12.32
C LYS A 189 24.00 -3.62 -13.55
N THR A 190 25.04 -3.13 -14.21
CA THR A 190 24.90 -2.42 -15.49
C THR A 190 24.54 -3.41 -16.60
N PRO A 191 23.49 -3.15 -17.40
CA PRO A 191 23.12 -4.01 -18.52
C PRO A 191 24.15 -3.94 -19.65
N THR A 192 24.22 -5.00 -20.42
CA THR A 192 25.16 -5.24 -21.52
C THR A 192 24.41 -5.53 -22.82
N ASP A 193 25.13 -5.69 -23.93
CA ASP A 193 24.50 -5.99 -25.23
C ASP A 193 23.68 -7.31 -25.21
N ASP A 194 24.02 -8.25 -24.31
CA ASP A 194 23.31 -9.53 -24.13
C ASP A 194 21.96 -9.35 -23.43
N ASP A 195 21.75 -8.22 -22.75
CA ASP A 195 20.49 -7.86 -22.09
C ASP A 195 19.50 -7.18 -23.05
N ILE A 196 19.79 -7.20 -24.36
CA ILE A 196 18.92 -6.67 -25.42
C ILE A 196 18.34 -7.83 -26.21
N THR A 197 17.09 -8.20 -25.90
CA THR A 197 16.33 -9.15 -26.71
C THR A 197 15.45 -8.39 -27.68
N LEU A 198 15.64 -8.61 -28.98
CA LEU A 198 14.78 -8.11 -30.06
C LEU A 198 14.51 -9.29 -30.99
N SER A 199 13.23 -9.53 -31.30
CA SER A 199 12.82 -10.65 -32.16
C SER A 199 12.80 -10.25 -33.63
N GLY A 200 12.99 -11.25 -34.50
CA GLY A 200 12.89 -11.09 -35.96
C GLY A 200 14.02 -10.26 -36.60
N ASP A 201 13.94 -10.11 -37.93
CA ASP A 201 14.85 -9.29 -38.72
C ASP A 201 14.12 -8.07 -39.29
N HIS A 202 13.57 -7.26 -38.39
CA HIS A 202 12.70 -6.13 -38.74
C HIS A 202 13.51 -4.86 -39.01
N HIS A 203 13.10 -4.11 -40.04
CA HIS A 203 13.47 -2.70 -40.20
C HIS A 203 13.08 -1.95 -38.91
N GLY A 204 14.06 -1.43 -38.16
CA GLY A 204 13.88 -0.81 -36.85
C GLY A 204 14.74 -1.42 -35.73
N ASN A 205 15.20 -2.67 -35.87
CA ASN A 205 16.00 -3.32 -34.81
C ASN A 205 17.35 -2.62 -34.57
N LYS A 206 17.94 -2.01 -35.61
CA LYS A 206 19.18 -1.24 -35.48
C LYS A 206 18.95 0.02 -34.64
N GLU A 207 17.86 0.73 -34.90
CA GLU A 207 17.44 1.96 -34.23
C GLU A 207 17.08 1.65 -32.78
N LEU A 208 16.31 0.60 -32.53
CA LEU A 208 15.96 0.11 -31.19
C LEU A 208 17.20 -0.31 -30.40
N LYS A 209 18.15 -1.05 -31.01
CA LYS A 209 19.39 -1.44 -30.33
C LYS A 209 20.26 -0.23 -29.98
N ALA A 210 20.34 0.76 -30.87
CA ALA A 210 21.07 2.00 -30.60
C ALA A 210 20.42 2.81 -29.46
N PHE A 211 19.08 2.85 -29.41
CA PHE A 211 18.34 3.51 -28.34
C PHE A 211 18.46 2.76 -27.00
N ALA A 212 18.38 1.43 -27.00
CA ALA A 212 18.57 0.59 -25.82
C ALA A 212 19.91 0.85 -25.11
N LYS A 213 21.00 1.00 -25.88
CA LYS A 213 22.32 1.37 -25.33
C LYS A 213 22.34 2.75 -24.66
N LYS A 214 21.48 3.68 -25.08
CA LYS A 214 21.29 4.96 -24.40
C LYS A 214 20.48 4.79 -23.12
N LEU A 215 19.38 4.03 -23.18
CA LEU A 215 18.54 3.71 -22.02
C LEU A 215 19.34 3.06 -20.89
N PHE A 216 20.27 2.15 -21.20
CA PHE A 216 21.10 1.47 -20.20
C PHE A 216 22.01 2.41 -19.40
N LYS A 217 22.15 3.68 -19.79
CA LYS A 217 22.81 4.69 -18.95
C LYS A 217 21.95 5.11 -17.75
N ASN A 218 20.62 5.04 -17.86
CA ASN A 218 19.71 5.34 -16.76
C ASN A 218 19.73 4.22 -15.72
N GLU A 219 19.91 4.54 -14.44
CA GLU A 219 20.17 3.57 -13.36
C GLU A 219 19.00 2.65 -12.99
N TYR A 220 17.81 2.85 -13.58
CA TYR A 220 16.60 2.07 -13.28
C TYR A 220 16.21 1.06 -14.38
N VAL A 221 16.87 1.10 -15.54
CA VAL A 221 16.61 0.15 -16.64
C VAL A 221 17.48 -1.10 -16.46
N GLU A 222 16.84 -2.28 -16.48
CA GLU A 222 17.48 -3.59 -16.29
C GLU A 222 17.75 -4.31 -17.60
N CYS A 223 16.79 -4.37 -18.53
CA CYS A 223 16.98 -5.00 -19.83
C CYS A 223 15.91 -4.58 -20.85
N VAL A 224 16.12 -4.93 -22.12
CA VAL A 224 15.07 -4.90 -23.15
C VAL A 224 14.50 -6.30 -23.30
N ILE A 225 13.21 -6.45 -23.04
CA ILE A 225 12.51 -7.73 -23.06
C ILE A 225 12.22 -8.17 -24.50
N ASN A 226 11.67 -7.26 -25.31
CA ASN A 226 11.41 -7.50 -26.72
C ASN A 226 11.12 -6.18 -27.47
N ASN A 227 11.12 -6.22 -28.81
CA ASN A 227 10.41 -5.22 -29.61
C ASN A 227 8.89 -5.40 -29.50
N ILE A 228 8.14 -4.34 -29.80
CA ILE A 228 6.68 -4.38 -29.99
C ILE A 228 6.31 -3.93 -31.41
N ASP A 229 5.05 -4.15 -31.77
CA ASP A 229 4.51 -3.77 -33.08
C ASP A 229 4.69 -2.27 -33.37
N PHE A 230 4.93 -1.97 -34.65
CA PHE A 230 5.01 -0.61 -35.16
C PHE A 230 3.76 0.18 -34.77
N SER A 231 4.00 1.37 -34.23
CA SER A 231 2.96 2.27 -33.73
C SER A 231 3.09 3.64 -34.42
N PRO A 232 2.88 3.74 -35.75
CA PRO A 232 3.14 4.95 -36.53
C PRO A 232 2.24 6.15 -36.17
N LYS A 233 1.17 5.91 -35.40
CA LYS A 233 0.26 6.95 -34.88
C LYS A 233 0.55 7.32 -33.43
N ALA A 234 1.56 6.72 -32.80
CA ALA A 234 1.94 7.06 -31.45
C ALA A 234 2.48 8.49 -31.42
N ILE A 235 2.09 9.23 -30.39
CA ILE A 235 2.54 10.61 -30.13
C ILE A 235 3.26 10.75 -28.79
N ASN A 236 3.29 9.66 -28.00
CA ASN A 236 3.86 9.63 -26.66
C ASN A 236 5.02 8.63 -26.63
N PHE A 237 6.08 8.97 -25.90
CA PHE A 237 7.20 8.08 -25.68
C PHE A 237 6.85 6.90 -24.77
N ILE A 238 6.12 7.15 -23.68
CA ILE A 238 5.58 6.09 -22.81
C ILE A 238 4.23 5.64 -23.36
N LYS A 239 4.15 4.38 -23.80
CA LYS A 239 2.92 3.80 -24.35
C LYS A 239 2.06 3.14 -23.27
N ASN A 240 2.67 2.25 -22.48
CA ASN A 240 2.00 1.53 -21.39
C ASN A 240 2.96 1.36 -20.20
N ILE A 241 2.40 1.33 -19.00
CA ILE A 241 3.09 1.12 -17.72
C ILE A 241 2.44 -0.08 -17.03
N TYR A 242 3.24 -1.01 -16.52
CA TYR A 242 2.76 -2.22 -15.85
C TYR A 242 3.22 -2.25 -14.39
N PRO A 243 2.48 -2.93 -13.50
CA PRO A 243 2.82 -2.98 -12.07
C PRO A 243 4.09 -3.79 -11.76
N ASP A 244 4.59 -4.58 -12.70
CA ASP A 244 5.75 -5.47 -12.52
C ASP A 244 7.06 -4.89 -13.07
N GLY A 245 7.14 -3.57 -13.18
CA GLY A 245 8.35 -2.89 -13.65
C GLY A 245 8.50 -2.81 -15.17
N LYS A 246 7.55 -3.37 -15.93
CA LYS A 246 7.58 -3.28 -17.39
C LYS A 246 7.05 -1.94 -17.88
N ILE A 247 7.72 -1.40 -18.90
CA ILE A 247 7.29 -0.18 -19.59
C ILE A 247 7.39 -0.42 -21.10
N GLU A 248 6.32 -0.12 -21.82
CA GLU A 248 6.33 -0.03 -23.28
C GLU A 248 6.74 1.36 -23.71
N LEU A 249 7.79 1.42 -24.53
CA LEU A 249 8.32 2.64 -25.11
C LEU A 249 8.04 2.67 -26.61
N VAL A 250 7.75 3.86 -27.14
CA VAL A 250 7.65 4.10 -28.58
C VAL A 250 8.50 5.30 -28.97
N LEU A 251 9.37 5.11 -29.94
CA LEU A 251 10.14 6.17 -30.57
C LEU A 251 9.23 6.91 -31.56
N HIS A 252 8.32 7.73 -31.03
CA HIS A 252 7.27 8.42 -31.83
C HIS A 252 7.83 9.39 -32.87
N TRP A 253 9.07 9.84 -32.69
CA TRP A 253 9.81 10.66 -33.67
C TRP A 253 10.30 9.88 -34.89
N GLU A 254 10.25 8.54 -34.87
CA GLU A 254 10.51 7.69 -36.03
C GLU A 254 9.21 7.49 -36.80
N SER A 255 9.21 7.66 -38.12
CA SER A 255 7.98 7.63 -38.93
C SER A 255 7.18 6.33 -38.83
N ALA A 256 7.86 5.21 -38.56
CA ALA A 256 7.22 3.91 -38.35
C ALA A 256 6.76 3.67 -36.90
N GLY A 257 7.16 4.53 -35.95
CA GLY A 257 6.85 4.38 -34.53
C GLY A 257 7.41 3.09 -33.94
N TYR A 258 8.74 2.90 -34.02
CA TYR A 258 9.40 1.72 -33.47
C TYR A 258 9.21 1.65 -31.96
N GLY A 259 8.93 0.48 -31.42
CA GLY A 259 8.72 0.32 -29.98
C GLY A 259 9.47 -0.87 -29.38
N MET A 260 9.63 -0.82 -28.06
CA MET A 260 10.19 -1.91 -27.26
C MET A 260 9.53 -1.99 -25.89
N VAL A 261 9.57 -3.17 -25.28
CA VAL A 261 9.27 -3.35 -23.86
C VAL A 261 10.59 -3.43 -23.10
N ILE A 262 10.71 -2.65 -22.03
CA ILE A 262 11.84 -2.72 -21.11
C ILE A 262 11.42 -3.26 -19.75
N GLN A 263 12.35 -3.93 -19.07
CA GLN A 263 12.25 -4.21 -17.64
C GLN A 263 12.97 -3.11 -16.86
N THR A 264 12.33 -2.61 -15.80
CA THR A 264 12.91 -1.67 -14.85
C THR A 264 12.98 -2.26 -13.45
N THR A 265 13.60 -1.53 -12.53
CA THR A 265 13.68 -1.90 -11.11
C THR A 265 12.36 -1.69 -10.34
N GLY A 266 11.32 -1.15 -10.98
CA GLY A 266 10.01 -0.91 -10.38
C GLY A 266 9.32 -2.21 -9.98
N LYS A 267 8.74 -2.26 -8.77
CA LYS A 267 8.13 -3.48 -8.20
C LYS A 267 6.61 -3.41 -8.05
N ASN A 268 6.06 -2.22 -8.25
CA ASN A 268 4.64 -1.92 -8.22
C ASN A 268 4.38 -0.80 -9.25
N TYR A 269 3.10 -0.51 -9.48
CA TYR A 269 2.69 0.49 -10.47
C TYR A 269 3.29 1.88 -10.17
N ARG A 270 3.23 2.33 -8.92
CA ARG A 270 3.73 3.65 -8.48
C ARG A 270 5.22 3.82 -8.74
N GLU A 271 6.03 2.82 -8.40
CA GLU A 271 7.47 2.84 -8.68
C GLU A 271 7.75 2.84 -10.19
N THR A 272 7.02 2.02 -10.94
CA THR A 272 7.20 1.90 -12.39
C THR A 272 6.78 3.19 -13.12
N GLU A 273 5.70 3.83 -12.66
CA GLU A 273 5.25 5.12 -13.17
C GLU A 273 6.26 6.23 -12.90
N ALA A 274 6.81 6.30 -11.68
CA ALA A 274 7.86 7.27 -11.37
C ALA A 274 9.12 7.07 -12.22
N ILE A 275 9.51 5.82 -12.50
CA ILE A 275 10.59 5.51 -13.44
C ILE A 275 10.22 5.93 -14.86
N ALA A 276 8.99 5.68 -15.31
CA ALA A 276 8.51 6.10 -16.63
C ALA A 276 8.62 7.62 -16.82
N GLU A 277 8.25 8.41 -15.80
CA GLU A 277 8.39 9.87 -15.81
C GLU A 277 9.85 10.33 -15.86
N ILE A 278 10.77 9.64 -15.18
CA ILE A 278 12.21 9.89 -15.30
C ILE A 278 12.67 9.64 -16.74
N LEU A 279 12.32 8.48 -17.32
CA LEU A 279 12.71 8.12 -18.68
C LEU A 279 12.13 9.09 -19.71
N LYS A 280 10.88 9.53 -19.53
CA LYS A 280 10.23 10.53 -20.38
C LYS A 280 11.01 11.85 -20.35
N LYS A 281 11.34 12.36 -19.16
CA LYS A 281 12.14 13.59 -19.02
C LYS A 281 13.54 13.48 -19.64
N GLU A 282 14.16 12.30 -19.58
CA GLU A 282 15.51 12.09 -20.09
C GLU A 282 15.59 11.83 -21.59
N PHE A 283 14.60 11.17 -22.19
CA PHE A 283 14.71 10.61 -23.54
C PHE A 283 13.60 10.99 -24.51
N ASP A 284 12.47 11.54 -24.05
CA ASP A 284 11.39 12.00 -24.94
C ASP A 284 11.86 13.21 -25.77
N LYS A 285 11.40 13.33 -27.02
CA LYS A 285 11.83 14.37 -27.98
C LYS A 285 10.75 15.40 -28.25
#